data_AF-A0A671KT40-F1
#
_entry.id   AF-A0A671KT40-F1
#
_cell.length_a   1.000
_cell.length_b   1.000
_cell.length_c   1.000
_cell.angle_alpha   90.00
_cell.angle_beta   90.00
_cell.angle_gamma   90.00
#
_symmetry.space_group_name_H-M   'P 1'
#
loop_
_entity.id
_entity.type
_entity.pdbx_description
1 polymer ?
#
loop_
_entity_poly.entity_id
_entity_poly.type
_entity_poly.pdbx_seq_one_letter_code
_entity_poly.pdbx_strand_id
1 'polypeptide(L)'
;QRADSALRVLFSGSLRLKCKTACCQRWYFTFNGAECAAPLPIESIIYLDQGSPEFNSTINIHRTTSVEGLCEGVRKGLVDVAIWVGTCGDYLHGDASTGWNSVSRVIIEELPLSS
;
A
#
# COMPACT_ATOMS: atom_id res chain seq x y z
N GLN A 1 28.61 -6.05 3.31
CA GLN A 1 27.92 -6.77 4.40
C GLN A 1 26.51 -6.99 3.92
N ARG A 2 26.11 -8.24 3.66
CA ARG A 2 24.73 -8.59 3.31
C ARG A 2 23.86 -8.23 4.53
N ALA A 3 22.67 -7.69 4.33
CA ALA A 3 21.75 -7.50 5.45
C ALA A 3 21.32 -8.89 5.90
N ASP A 4 21.65 -9.27 7.14
CA ASP A 4 21.24 -10.55 7.76
C ASP A 4 19.84 -10.43 8.38
N SER A 5 19.12 -9.36 8.05
CA SER A 5 17.77 -9.06 8.52
C SER A 5 16.90 -8.50 7.41
N ALA A 6 15.59 -8.61 7.59
CA ALA A 6 14.56 -7.99 6.77
C ALA A 6 13.64 -7.14 7.64
N LEU A 7 13.09 -6.07 7.07
CA LEU A 7 12.03 -5.31 7.71
C LEU A 7 10.68 -5.93 7.33
N ARG A 8 9.94 -6.43 8.31
CA ARG A 8 8.52 -6.75 8.19
C ARG A 8 7.72 -5.49 8.42
N VAL A 9 6.84 -5.17 7.47
CA VAL A 9 5.92 -4.04 7.59
C VAL A 9 4.49 -4.50 7.41
N LEU A 10 3.59 -3.90 8.17
CA LEU A 10 2.15 -4.07 8.06
C LEU A 10 1.49 -2.70 8.26
N PHE A 11 0.72 -2.27 7.28
CA PHE A 11 -0.34 -1.30 7.50
C PHE A 11 -1.65 -2.05 7.65
N SER A 12 -2.45 -1.69 8.66
CA SER A 12 -3.82 -2.15 8.81
C SER A 12 -4.72 -0.95 9.12
N GLY A 13 -5.64 -0.67 8.21
CA GLY A 13 -6.51 0.49 8.32
C GLY A 13 -7.49 0.57 7.16
N SER A 14 -8.45 1.49 7.26
CA SER A 14 -9.39 1.74 6.17
C SER A 14 -8.66 2.36 4.98
N LEU A 15 -8.80 1.77 3.80
CA LEU A 15 -8.42 2.38 2.53
C LEU A 15 -9.69 2.80 1.79
N ARG A 16 -9.64 3.98 1.20
CA ARG A 16 -10.74 4.53 0.43
C ARG A 16 -10.34 4.64 -1.03
N LEU A 17 -11.24 4.20 -1.92
CA LEU A 17 -11.18 4.49 -3.34
C LEU A 17 -12.56 4.87 -3.85
N LYS A 18 -12.64 6.01 -4.54
CA LYS A 18 -13.84 6.49 -5.20
C LYS A 18 -13.56 6.78 -6.67
N CYS A 19 -14.40 6.25 -7.55
CA CYS A 19 -14.37 6.63 -8.95
C CYS A 19 -15.70 6.41 -9.67
N LYS A 20 -15.91 7.23 -10.71
CA LYS A 20 -17.11 7.21 -11.54
C LYS A 20 -16.98 6.24 -12.71
N THR A 21 -15.80 6.20 -13.34
CA THR A 21 -15.37 5.20 -14.32
C THR A 21 -14.46 4.19 -13.65
N ALA A 22 -14.18 3.07 -14.32
CA ALA A 22 -13.17 2.12 -13.86
C ALA A 22 -11.86 2.83 -13.51
N CYS A 23 -11.32 2.53 -12.33
CA CYS A 23 -10.12 3.15 -11.79
C CYS A 23 -9.33 2.17 -10.93
N CYS A 24 -8.07 2.50 -10.69
CA CYS A 24 -7.22 1.68 -9.85
C CYS A 24 -6.24 2.56 -9.08
N GLN A 25 -6.01 2.20 -7.83
CA GLN A 25 -4.99 2.82 -6.99
C GLN A 25 -4.23 1.75 -6.22
N ARG A 26 -2.96 2.02 -5.96
CA ARG A 26 -2.09 1.15 -5.18
C ARG A 26 -1.61 1.87 -3.93
N TRP A 27 -1.50 1.11 -2.85
CA TRP A 27 -0.88 1.53 -1.60
C TRP A 27 0.38 0.72 -1.41
N TYR A 28 1.52 1.38 -1.23
CA TYR A 28 2.82 0.71 -1.22
C TYR A 28 3.77 1.28 -0.17
N PHE A 29 4.67 0.45 0.34
CA PHE A 29 5.71 0.87 1.26
C PHE A 29 6.98 1.35 0.54
N THR A 30 7.60 2.38 1.12
CA THR A 30 8.95 2.82 0.78
C THR A 30 9.85 2.81 2.00
N PHE A 31 11.13 2.55 1.78
CA PHE A 31 12.21 2.57 2.76
C PHE A 31 13.26 3.59 2.28
N ASN A 32 13.45 4.67 3.03
CA ASN A 32 14.29 5.81 2.64
C ASN A 32 13.91 6.39 1.26
N GLY A 33 12.60 6.48 1.00
CA GLY A 33 12.05 7.00 -0.27
C GLY A 33 12.11 6.06 -1.46
N ALA A 34 12.69 4.86 -1.32
CA ALA A 34 12.74 3.85 -2.37
C ALA A 34 11.74 2.71 -2.09
N GLU A 35 11.10 2.18 -3.13
CA GLU A 35 10.30 0.96 -3.00
C GLU A 35 11.16 -0.25 -2.64
N CYS A 36 10.53 -1.26 -2.06
CA CYS A 36 11.23 -2.50 -1.80
C CYS A 36 11.66 -3.19 -3.11
N ALA A 37 12.95 -3.53 -3.21
CA ALA A 37 13.51 -4.19 -4.39
C ALA A 37 13.64 -5.72 -4.24
N ALA A 38 13.62 -6.25 -3.02
CA ALA A 38 13.80 -7.66 -2.74
C ALA A 38 12.92 -8.10 -1.56
N PRO A 39 12.08 -9.15 -1.71
CA PRO A 39 11.88 -9.93 -2.94
C PRO A 39 11.10 -9.17 -4.03
N LEU A 40 10.15 -8.31 -3.64
CA LEU A 40 9.29 -7.52 -4.52
C LEU A 40 8.79 -6.27 -3.78
N PRO A 41 8.21 -5.27 -4.48
CA PRO A 41 7.48 -4.17 -3.85
C PRO A 41 6.41 -4.69 -2.89
N ILE A 42 6.24 -3.99 -1.76
CA ILE A 42 5.22 -4.32 -0.77
C ILE A 42 4.02 -3.42 -1.01
N GLU A 43 2.96 -3.97 -1.59
CA GLU A 43 1.80 -3.18 -2.01
C GLU A 43 0.47 -3.92 -1.94
N SER A 44 -0.61 -3.14 -1.94
CA SER A 44 -1.97 -3.61 -2.18
C SER A 44 -2.61 -2.74 -3.26
N ILE A 45 -3.26 -3.38 -4.21
CA ILE A 45 -3.94 -2.72 -5.32
C ILE A 45 -5.45 -2.85 -5.11
N ILE A 46 -6.15 -1.73 -5.28
CA ILE A 46 -7.60 -1.69 -5.30
C ILE A 46 -8.03 -1.22 -6.68
N TYR A 47 -8.73 -2.10 -7.39
CA TYR A 47 -9.47 -1.78 -8.59
C TYR A 47 -10.94 -1.60 -8.26
N LEU A 48 -11.58 -0.61 -8.87
CA LEU A 48 -13.03 -0.46 -8.89
C LEU A 48 -13.48 -0.30 -10.33
N ASP A 49 -14.54 -1.01 -10.69
CA ASP A 49 -15.25 -0.76 -11.95
C ASP A 49 -16.14 0.50 -11.82
N GLN A 50 -16.73 0.92 -12.93
CA GLN A 50 -17.75 1.97 -12.93
C GLN A 50 -18.99 1.57 -12.12
N GLY A 51 -19.66 2.59 -11.56
CA GLY A 51 -21.01 2.43 -11.01
C GLY A 51 -22.03 2.13 -12.11
N SER A 52 -23.30 1.98 -11.73
CA SER A 52 -24.39 1.80 -12.69
C SER A 52 -24.47 3.03 -13.62
N PRO A 53 -24.30 2.84 -14.94
CA PRO A 53 -24.43 3.93 -15.90
C PRO A 53 -25.86 4.49 -15.93
N GLU A 54 -26.86 3.61 -15.83
CA GLU A 54 -28.29 3.95 -15.86
C GLU A 54 -28.68 4.91 -14.73
N PHE A 55 -28.10 4.71 -13.54
CA PHE A 55 -28.37 5.52 -12.36
C PHE A 55 -27.31 6.61 -12.12
N ASN A 56 -26.35 6.80 -13.02
CA ASN A 56 -25.22 7.73 -12.89
C ASN A 56 -24.55 7.61 -11.50
N SER A 57 -24.37 6.38 -11.03
CA SER A 57 -23.85 6.12 -9.68
C SER A 57 -22.32 6.07 -9.65
N THR A 58 -21.75 6.14 -8.45
CA THR A 58 -20.30 6.14 -8.22
C THR A 58 -19.99 5.13 -7.12
N ILE A 59 -18.97 4.31 -7.32
CA ILE A 59 -18.50 3.40 -6.28
C ILE A 59 -17.56 4.19 -5.36
N ASN A 60 -17.81 4.14 -4.05
CA ASN A 60 -17.00 4.78 -3.01
C ASN A 60 -16.78 3.78 -1.88
N ILE A 61 -15.74 2.95 -2.00
CA ILE A 61 -15.44 1.95 -0.97
C ILE A 61 -14.65 2.59 0.16
N HIS A 62 -14.96 2.15 1.38
CA HIS A 62 -14.14 2.38 2.57
C HIS A 62 -13.98 1.02 3.23
N ARG A 63 -12.81 0.40 3.11
CA ARG A 63 -12.60 -0.97 3.56
C ARG A 63 -11.31 -1.08 4.33
N THR A 64 -11.36 -1.73 5.49
CA THR A 64 -10.14 -2.12 6.20
C THR A 64 -9.35 -3.10 5.34
N THR A 65 -8.13 -2.72 5.01
CA THR A 65 -7.22 -3.49 4.16
C THR A 65 -5.88 -3.58 4.87
N SER A 66 -5.21 -4.72 4.70
CA SER A 66 -3.83 -4.89 5.11
C SER A 66 -2.91 -4.71 3.91
N VAL A 67 -1.84 -3.93 4.08
CA VAL A 67 -0.70 -3.88 3.16
C VAL A 67 0.47 -4.42 3.95
N GLU A 68 1.03 -5.56 3.56
CA GLU A 68 2.07 -6.22 4.35
C GLU A 68 3.10 -6.93 3.49
N GLY A 69 4.30 -7.07 4.03
CA GLY A 69 5.37 -7.80 3.39
C GLY A 69 6.69 -7.71 4.14
N LEU A 70 7.72 -8.30 3.53
CA LEU A 70 9.10 -8.28 3.99
C LEU A 70 9.95 -7.51 3.00
N CYS A 71 10.85 -6.67 3.49
CA CYS A 71 11.85 -6.00 2.66
C CYS A 71 13.27 -6.33 3.09
N GLU A 72 14.01 -6.95 2.17
CA GLU A 72 15.41 -7.32 2.35
C GLU A 72 16.35 -6.22 1.81
N GLY A 73 17.60 -6.24 2.29
CA GLY A 73 18.66 -5.37 1.75
C GLY A 73 18.54 -3.90 2.17
N VAL A 74 17.64 -3.57 3.09
CA VAL A 74 17.57 -2.24 3.70
C VAL A 74 18.84 -2.01 4.51
N ARG A 75 19.51 -0.87 4.27
CA ARG A 75 20.77 -0.54 4.96
C ARG A 75 20.52 -0.29 6.45
N LYS A 76 21.42 -0.81 7.30
CA LYS A 76 21.42 -0.53 8.74
C LYS A 76 21.46 0.97 9.04
N GLY A 77 20.81 1.38 10.13
CA GLY A 77 20.78 2.76 10.61
C GLY A 77 19.35 3.26 10.79
N LEU A 78 19.18 4.59 10.74
CA LEU A 78 17.84 5.20 10.70
C LEU A 78 17.20 4.88 9.35
N VAL A 79 15.97 4.39 9.39
CA VAL A 79 15.19 4.02 8.20
C VAL A 79 13.87 4.79 8.23
N ASP A 80 13.64 5.60 7.21
CA ASP A 80 12.34 6.24 7.00
C ASP A 80 11.41 5.27 6.30
N VAL A 81 10.36 4.83 6.99
CA VAL A 81 9.33 3.94 6.44
C VAL A 81 8.05 4.74 6.21
N ALA A 82 7.52 4.69 5.00
CA ALA A 82 6.30 5.40 4.63
C ALA A 82 5.38 4.51 3.80
N ILE A 83 4.07 4.74 3.92
CA ILE A 83 3.05 4.18 3.04
C ILE A 83 2.57 5.29 2.09
N TRP A 84 2.61 5.01 0.80
CA TRP A 84 2.27 5.95 -0.27
C TRP A 84 1.06 5.47 -1.05
N VAL A 85 0.38 6.42 -1.69
CA VAL A 85 -0.68 6.14 -2.68
C VAL A 85 -0.10 6.44 -4.05
N GLY A 86 -0.24 5.51 -4.98
CA GLY A 86 0.20 5.63 -6.36
C GLY A 86 -0.83 5.08 -7.34
N THR A 87 -0.69 5.46 -8.60
CA THR A 87 -1.56 4.99 -9.69
C THR A 87 -1.14 3.60 -10.18
N CYS A 88 -2.11 2.79 -10.59
CA CYS A 88 -1.85 1.58 -11.34
C CYS A 88 -1.45 1.93 -12.79
N GLY A 89 -0.71 1.06 -13.47
CA GLY A 89 -0.16 1.35 -14.81
C GLY A 89 -1.21 1.60 -15.90
N ASP A 90 -2.31 0.85 -15.91
CA ASP A 90 -3.24 0.79 -17.05
C ASP A 90 -4.64 1.37 -16.77
N TYR A 91 -4.82 2.08 -15.65
CA TYR A 91 -6.13 2.55 -15.22
C TYR A 91 -6.10 4.02 -14.82
N LEU A 92 -7.27 4.68 -14.93
CA LEU A 92 -7.43 6.05 -14.50
C LEU A 92 -7.23 6.19 -12.98
N HIS A 93 -6.71 7.37 -12.60
CA HIS A 93 -6.56 7.78 -11.22
C HIS A 93 -7.94 7.98 -10.58
N GLY A 94 -8.19 7.31 -9.45
CA GLY A 94 -9.38 7.52 -8.60
C GLY A 94 -9.10 8.42 -7.40
N ASP A 95 -10.14 8.93 -6.76
CA ASP A 95 -10.03 9.69 -5.50
C ASP A 95 -9.74 8.69 -4.35
N ALA A 96 -8.48 8.66 -3.92
CA ALA A 96 -7.97 7.75 -2.90
C ALA A 96 -7.63 8.45 -1.59
N SER A 97 -7.81 7.74 -0.49
CA SER A 97 -7.39 8.21 0.83
C SER A 97 -6.93 7.03 1.70
N THR A 98 -5.94 7.28 2.55
CA THR A 98 -5.48 6.34 3.57
C THR A 98 -6.14 6.72 4.91
N GLY A 99 -6.98 5.83 5.43
CA GLY A 99 -7.80 6.06 6.63
C GLY A 99 -9.19 6.61 6.32
N TRP A 100 -10.17 6.28 7.18
CA TRP A 100 -11.48 6.92 7.21
C TRP A 100 -12.21 6.63 8.52
N ASN A 101 -12.30 7.62 9.42
CA ASN A 101 -13.04 7.56 10.69
C ASN A 101 -12.75 6.31 11.56
N SER A 102 -11.58 5.71 11.37
CA SER A 102 -11.13 4.50 12.05
C SER A 102 -9.63 4.56 12.26
N VAL A 103 -9.18 3.87 13.32
CA VAL A 103 -7.76 3.82 13.67
C VAL A 103 -7.00 3.04 12.60
N SER A 104 -5.94 3.65 12.09
CA SER A 104 -4.96 2.97 11.24
C SER A 104 -3.72 2.65 12.07
N ARG A 105 -3.08 1.51 11.79
CA ARG A 105 -1.86 1.07 12.46
C ARG A 105 -0.79 0.78 11.41
N VAL A 106 0.43 1.20 11.69
CA VAL A 106 1.63 0.77 10.98
C VAL A 106 2.49 0.02 12.00
N ILE A 107 2.87 -1.21 11.67
CA ILE A 107 3.76 -2.05 12.46
C ILE A 107 5.00 -2.30 11.62
N ILE A 108 6.18 -2.12 12.23
CA ILE A 108 7.48 -2.29 11.61
C ILE A 108 8.32 -3.13 12.57
N GLU A 109 8.86 -4.25 12.08
CA GLU A 109 9.66 -5.18 12.87
C GLU A 109 10.92 -5.54 12.07
N GLU A 110 12.08 -5.58 12.73
CA GLU A 110 13.29 -6.14 12.15
C GLU A 110 13.36 -7.63 12.49
N LEU A 111 13.43 -8.48 11.46
CA LEU A 111 13.49 -9.93 11.59
C LEU A 111 14.84 -10.44 11.10
N PRO A 112 15.47 -11.40 11.78
CA PRO A 112 16.64 -12.08 11.22
C PRO A 112 16.21 -12.88 9.98
N LEU A 113 17.01 -12.82 8.92
CA LEU A 113 16.90 -13.77 7.82
C LEU A 113 17.47 -15.09 8.32
N SER A 114 16.63 -16.13 8.42
CA SER A 114 17.05 -17.44 8.92
C SER A 114 18.30 -17.93 8.19
N SER A 115 19.36 -18.23 8.94
CA SER A 115 20.57 -18.93 8.48
C SER A 115 20.27 -20.39 8.14
#